data_AF-A0A6M0AVD6-F1
#
_entry.id   AF-A0A6M0AVD6-F1
#
_cell.length_a   1.000
_cell.length_b   1.000
_cell.length_c   1.000
_cell.angle_alpha   90.00
_cell.angle_beta   90.00
_cell.angle_gamma   90.00
#
_symmetry.space_group_name_H-M   'P 1'
#
loop_
_entity.id
_entity.type
_entity.pdbx_description
1 polymer ?
#
loop_
_entity_poly.entity_id
_entity_poly.type
_entity_poly.pdbx_seq_one_letter_code
_entity_poly.pdbx_strand_id
1 'polypeptide(L)'
;MEYPQLDCRCIDLDPNADEQETLKVLLDEVANHQTSTSVENEIRYCQGERQVARLTQKRLDTDNSQLTIKTEASYLITGGLGALGLELAQFLVQQGVKSIALLGRNSPSETAQERIEKLEAAGTQISVFLGDVCIFWKISTISFSTETSPKNTEI
;
A
#
# COMPACT_ATOMS: atom_id res chain seq x y z
N MET A 1 14.72 -14.35 11.14
CA MET A 1 14.07 -14.59 12.44
C MET A 1 15.06 -14.23 13.52
N GLU A 2 14.73 -13.27 14.39
CA GLU A 2 15.62 -12.85 15.48
C GLU A 2 15.71 -13.91 16.59
N TYR A 3 14.64 -14.69 16.81
CA TYR A 3 14.57 -15.74 17.84
C TYR A 3 14.08 -17.09 17.26
N PRO A 4 14.97 -17.89 16.64
CA PRO A 4 14.60 -19.15 16.00
C PRO A 4 14.12 -20.24 16.97
N GLN A 5 14.34 -20.08 18.28
CA GLN A 5 13.85 -21.00 19.30
C GLN A 5 12.36 -20.82 19.64
N LEU A 6 11.73 -19.74 19.16
CA LEU A 6 10.30 -19.51 19.33
C LEU A 6 9.56 -20.05 18.11
N ASP A 7 8.64 -21.00 18.33
CA ASP A 7 7.69 -21.46 17.31
C ASP A 7 6.47 -20.53 17.30
N CYS A 8 6.60 -19.41 16.60
CA CYS A 8 5.52 -18.44 16.46
C CYS A 8 4.64 -18.79 15.25
N ARG A 9 3.34 -18.99 15.50
CA ARG A 9 2.33 -19.25 14.45
C ARG A 9 1.28 -18.16 14.42
N CYS A 10 0.90 -17.75 13.22
CA CYS A 10 -0.26 -16.93 12.93
C CYS A 10 -1.38 -17.83 12.39
N ILE A 11 -2.53 -17.82 13.07
CA ILE A 11 -3.70 -18.63 12.72
C ILE A 11 -4.86 -17.68 12.42
N ASP A 12 -5.29 -17.64 11.15
CA ASP A 12 -6.50 -16.95 10.70
C ASP A 12 -7.69 -17.91 10.83
N LEU A 13 -8.67 -17.56 11.67
CA LEU A 13 -9.81 -18.41 12.01
C LEU A 13 -11.01 -18.09 11.12
N ASP A 14 -11.85 -19.09 10.83
CA ASP A 14 -13.09 -18.85 10.08
C ASP A 14 -14.09 -18.07 10.96
N PRO A 15 -14.53 -16.87 10.55
CA PRO A 15 -15.50 -16.09 11.33
C PRO A 15 -16.89 -16.74 11.43
N ASN A 16 -17.18 -17.77 10.63
CA ASN A 16 -18.45 -18.49 10.64
C ASN A 16 -18.40 -19.82 11.39
N ALA A 17 -17.22 -20.26 11.83
CA ALA A 17 -17.08 -21.46 12.64
C ALA A 17 -17.77 -21.27 13.99
N ASP A 18 -18.30 -22.36 14.54
CA ASP A 18 -18.77 -22.32 15.93
C ASP A 18 -17.60 -22.36 16.92
N GLU A 19 -17.91 -22.13 18.20
CA GLU A 19 -16.90 -22.10 19.27
C GLU A 19 -16.19 -23.45 19.44
N GLN A 20 -16.89 -24.56 19.23
CA GLN A 20 -16.31 -25.90 19.41
C GLN A 20 -15.32 -26.21 18.30
N GLU A 21 -15.67 -25.87 17.07
CA GLU A 21 -14.80 -25.96 15.92
C GLU A 21 -13.56 -25.07 16.09
N THR A 22 -13.76 -23.81 16.49
CA THR A 22 -12.67 -22.85 16.76
C THR A 22 -11.72 -23.37 17.84
N LEU A 23 -12.25 -23.84 18.97
CA LEU A 23 -11.45 -24.37 20.07
C LEU A 23 -10.65 -25.61 19.64
N LYS A 24 -11.29 -26.52 18.90
CA LYS A 24 -10.65 -27.73 18.37
C LYS A 24 -9.46 -27.37 17.49
N VAL A 25 -9.64 -26.44 16.55
CA VAL A 25 -8.57 -25.96 15.66
C VAL A 25 -7.39 -25.40 16.44
N LEU A 26 -7.65 -24.54 17.44
CA LEU A 26 -6.58 -23.96 18.25
C LEU A 26 -5.82 -25.03 19.06
N LEU A 27 -6.53 -26.00 19.63
CA LEU A 27 -5.92 -27.10 20.38
C LEU A 27 -5.09 -28.00 19.46
N ASP A 28 -5.60 -28.33 18.27
CA ASP A 28 -4.88 -29.14 17.29
C ASP A 28 -3.57 -28.46 16.86
N GLU A 29 -3.58 -27.14 16.63
CA GLU A 29 -2.37 -26.41 16.23
C GLU A 29 -1.33 -26.27 17.35
N VAL A 30 -1.77 -26.03 18.59
CA VAL A 30 -0.86 -25.98 19.75
C VAL A 30 -0.28 -27.36 20.05
N ALA A 31 -1.09 -28.42 19.96
CA ALA A 31 -0.65 -29.78 20.22
C ALA A 31 0.35 -30.28 19.16
N ASN A 32 0.13 -29.94 17.88
CA ASN A 32 0.95 -30.41 16.76
C ASN A 32 2.16 -29.49 16.45
N HIS A 33 2.71 -28.81 17.47
CA HIS A 33 3.81 -27.86 17.29
C HIS A 33 5.14 -28.48 16.79
N GLN A 34 5.32 -29.81 16.84
CA GLN A 34 6.60 -30.48 16.55
C GLN A 34 6.53 -31.67 15.57
N THR A 35 5.35 -31.99 15.05
CA THR A 35 5.11 -33.29 14.39
C THR A 35 5.12 -33.28 12.86
N SER A 36 5.26 -32.11 12.23
CA SER A 36 5.26 -31.99 10.76
C SER A 36 6.67 -31.76 10.20
N THR A 37 6.97 -32.43 9.09
CA THR A 37 8.21 -32.28 8.28
C THR A 37 8.44 -30.87 7.73
N SER A 38 7.45 -29.98 7.87
CA SER A 38 7.56 -28.54 7.62
C SER A 38 6.83 -27.81 8.75
N VAL A 39 7.51 -26.85 9.38
CA VAL A 39 6.90 -25.97 10.39
C VAL A 39 6.15 -24.87 9.65
N GLU A 40 4.83 -24.83 9.83
CA GLU A 40 3.95 -23.88 9.17
C GLU A 40 3.63 -22.72 10.11
N ASN A 41 4.02 -21.51 9.72
CA ASN A 41 3.87 -20.31 10.57
C ASN A 41 2.70 -19.42 10.18
N GLU A 42 2.10 -19.65 9.01
CA GLU A 42 0.96 -18.89 8.47
C GLU A 42 -0.12 -19.87 8.02
N ILE A 43 -1.17 -19.99 8.84
CA ILE A 43 -2.24 -20.97 8.70
C ILE A 43 -3.58 -20.23 8.64
N ARG A 44 -4.47 -20.68 7.79
CA ARG A 44 -5.86 -20.21 7.72
C ARG A 44 -6.81 -21.38 7.81
N TYR A 45 -7.90 -21.22 8.54
CA TYR A 45 -9.06 -22.10 8.51
C TYR A 45 -10.21 -21.42 7.79
N CYS A 46 -10.83 -22.11 6.82
CA CYS A 46 -11.96 -21.61 6.07
C CYS A 46 -12.87 -22.80 5.71
N GLN A 47 -14.14 -22.75 6.11
CA GLN A 47 -15.12 -23.81 5.95
C GLN A 47 -14.65 -25.17 6.51
N GLY A 48 -13.99 -25.13 7.67
CA GLY A 48 -13.40 -26.31 8.32
C GLY A 48 -12.13 -26.85 7.66
N GLU A 49 -11.66 -26.25 6.57
CA GLU A 49 -10.44 -26.67 5.88
C GLU A 49 -9.22 -25.89 6.35
N ARG A 50 -8.14 -26.62 6.64
CA ARG A 50 -6.83 -26.07 6.98
C ARG A 50 -6.04 -25.73 5.72
N GLN A 51 -5.64 -24.47 5.59
CA GLN A 51 -4.86 -23.93 4.48
C GLN A 51 -3.55 -23.33 5.00
N VAL A 52 -2.49 -23.40 4.21
CA VAL A 52 -1.15 -22.89 4.57
C VAL A 52 -0.61 -21.97 3.49
N ALA A 53 0.13 -20.93 3.88
CA ALA A 53 0.70 -19.98 2.94
C ALA A 53 1.79 -20.63 2.08
N ARG A 54 1.71 -20.43 0.75
CA ARG A 54 2.72 -20.89 -0.21
C ARG A 54 3.02 -19.83 -1.24
N LEU A 55 4.31 -19.63 -1.50
CA LEU A 55 4.76 -18.83 -2.63
C LEU A 55 4.77 -19.70 -3.88
N THR A 56 3.94 -19.35 -4.85
CA THR A 56 3.90 -19.98 -6.16
C THR A 56 4.27 -18.96 -7.23
N GLN A 57 4.94 -19.39 -8.27
CA GLN A 57 5.24 -18.52 -9.41
C GLN A 57 3.95 -18.16 -10.15
N LYS A 58 3.58 -16.88 -10.14
CA LYS A 58 2.53 -16.35 -11.00
C LYS A 58 3.10 -16.14 -12.40
N ARG A 59 2.59 -16.88 -13.39
CA ARG A 59 2.84 -16.53 -14.81
C ARG A 59 2.02 -15.29 -15.09
N LEU A 60 2.68 -14.24 -15.56
CA LEU A 60 1.99 -13.03 -16.00
C LEU A 60 1.39 -13.36 -17.37
N ASP A 61 0.07 -13.24 -17.47
CA ASP A 61 -0.60 -13.28 -18.76
C ASP A 61 -0.07 -12.12 -19.61
N THR A 62 0.22 -12.38 -20.88
CA THR A 62 0.66 -11.35 -21.83
C THR A 62 -0.49 -10.40 -22.23
N ASP A 63 -1.69 -10.67 -21.74
CA ASP A 63 -2.81 -9.74 -21.85
C ASP A 63 -2.47 -8.48 -21.06
N ASN A 64 -2.04 -7.48 -21.81
CA ASN A 64 -1.73 -6.14 -21.35
C ASN A 64 -3.04 -5.46 -20.93
N SER A 65 -3.67 -5.91 -19.85
CA SER A 65 -4.72 -5.16 -19.17
C SER A 65 -4.07 -3.87 -18.69
N GLN A 66 -4.08 -2.86 -19.55
CA GLN A 66 -3.41 -1.59 -19.29
C GLN A 66 -4.03 -1.00 -18.03
N LEU A 67 -3.17 -0.73 -17.05
CA LEU A 67 -3.55 0.04 -15.87
C LEU A 67 -4.19 1.34 -16.36
N THR A 68 -5.49 1.51 -16.12
CA THR A 68 -6.19 2.73 -16.53
C THR A 68 -5.89 3.83 -15.52
N ILE A 69 -4.96 4.72 -15.88
CA ILE A 69 -4.60 5.90 -15.09
C ILE A 69 -5.55 7.04 -15.46
N LYS A 70 -6.18 7.64 -14.44
CA LYS A 70 -7.11 8.77 -14.61
C LYS A 70 -6.32 10.07 -14.53
N THR A 71 -5.98 10.66 -15.67
CA THR A 71 -5.15 11.87 -15.77
C THR A 71 -5.70 13.06 -14.99
N GLU A 72 -7.03 13.18 -14.90
CA GLU A 72 -7.73 14.25 -14.19
C GLU A 72 -7.92 13.99 -12.70
N ALA A 73 -7.54 12.82 -12.18
CA ALA A 73 -7.62 12.52 -10.76
C ALA A 73 -6.38 13.05 -10.01
N SER A 74 -6.55 13.32 -8.72
CA SER A 74 -5.44 13.62 -7.81
C SER A 74 -4.92 12.34 -7.15
N TYR A 75 -3.60 12.18 -7.11
CA TYR A 75 -2.93 11.01 -6.54
C TYR A 75 -2.16 11.38 -5.28
N LEU A 76 -2.42 10.71 -4.16
CA LEU A 76 -1.64 10.85 -2.93
C LEU A 76 -0.57 9.76 -2.84
N ILE A 77 0.69 10.14 -2.70
CA ILE A 77 1.82 9.23 -2.51
C ILE A 77 2.35 9.38 -1.09
N THR A 78 2.09 8.39 -0.24
CA THR A 78 2.68 8.29 1.10
C THR A 78 4.14 7.86 1.01
N GLY A 79 5.03 8.51 1.78
CA GLY A 79 6.46 8.35 1.56
C GLY A 79 6.91 8.94 0.22
N GLY A 80 6.14 9.89 -0.33
CA GLY A 80 6.33 10.46 -1.67
C GLY A 80 7.64 11.21 -1.88
N LEU A 81 8.29 11.60 -0.78
CA LEU A 81 9.60 12.27 -0.79
C LEU A 81 10.79 11.29 -0.75
N GLY A 82 10.53 9.98 -0.67
CA GLY A 82 11.53 8.93 -0.73
C GLY A 82 11.86 8.51 -2.17
N ALA A 83 12.89 7.68 -2.34
CA ALA A 83 13.37 7.27 -3.66
C ALA A 83 12.26 6.65 -4.54
N LEU A 84 11.56 5.63 -4.03
CA LEU A 84 10.49 4.97 -4.76
C LEU A 84 9.26 5.86 -4.96
N GLY A 85 8.95 6.73 -3.99
CA GLY A 85 7.84 7.67 -4.09
C GLY A 85 8.01 8.66 -5.25
N LEU A 86 9.24 9.17 -5.43
CA LEU A 86 9.57 10.07 -6.53
C LEU A 86 9.64 9.37 -7.89
N GLU A 87 10.11 8.10 -7.95
CA GLU A 87 10.00 7.29 -9.17
C GLU A 87 8.55 7.05 -9.56
N LEU A 88 7.68 6.74 -8.59
CA LEU A 88 6.25 6.56 -8.84
C LEU A 88 5.60 7.88 -9.30
N ALA A 89 5.96 9.00 -8.68
CA ALA A 89 5.49 10.32 -9.11
C ALA A 89 5.88 10.59 -10.56
N GLN A 90 7.14 10.33 -10.91
CA GLN A 90 7.65 10.47 -12.28
C GLN A 90 6.90 9.58 -13.27
N PHE A 91 6.65 8.31 -12.91
CA PHE A 91 5.83 7.41 -13.71
C PHE A 91 4.43 7.99 -13.93
N LEU A 92 3.74 8.47 -12.90
CA LEU A 92 2.40 9.05 -13.03
C LEU A 92 2.38 10.31 -13.91
N VAL A 93 3.40 11.18 -13.79
CA VAL A 93 3.57 12.35 -14.67
C VAL A 93 3.72 11.92 -16.13
N GLN A 94 4.53 10.89 -16.41
CA GLN A 94 4.68 10.35 -17.78
C GLN A 94 3.37 9.76 -18.33
N GLN A 95 2.46 9.34 -17.46
CA GLN A 95 1.13 8.84 -17.81
C GLN A 95 0.09 9.97 -17.94
N GLY A 96 0.51 11.24 -17.78
CA GLY A 96 -0.33 12.42 -17.98
C GLY A 96 -1.15 12.86 -16.77
N VAL A 97 -0.83 12.36 -15.56
CA VAL A 97 -1.48 12.81 -14.32
C VAL A 97 -1.21 14.29 -14.09
N LYS A 98 -2.25 15.05 -13.76
CA LYS A 98 -2.14 16.51 -13.58
C LYS A 98 -1.95 16.96 -12.14
N SER A 99 -2.26 16.12 -11.16
CA SER A 99 -2.24 16.49 -9.74
C SER A 99 -1.69 15.36 -8.87
N ILE A 100 -0.58 15.62 -8.18
CA ILE A 100 0.05 14.67 -7.26
C ILE A 100 0.34 15.35 -5.92
N ALA A 101 -0.13 14.75 -4.84
CA ALA A 101 0.26 15.10 -3.48
C ALA A 101 1.34 14.14 -2.97
N LEU A 102 2.47 14.69 -2.54
CA LEU A 102 3.56 13.94 -1.90
C LEU A 102 3.48 14.13 -0.40
N LEU A 103 3.26 13.05 0.35
CA LEU A 103 3.24 13.07 1.81
C LEU A 103 4.52 12.46 2.38
N GLY A 104 5.18 13.20 3.27
CA GLY A 104 6.34 12.73 4.01
C GLY A 104 6.42 13.38 5.39
N ARG A 105 7.23 12.81 6.30
CA ARG A 105 7.39 13.38 7.66
C ARG A 105 8.33 14.58 7.69
N ASN A 106 9.31 14.60 6.79
CA ASN A 106 10.36 15.60 6.73
C ASN A 106 10.24 16.41 5.45
N SER A 107 10.77 17.64 5.46
CA SER A 107 10.95 18.43 4.25
C SER A 107 11.76 17.66 3.18
N PRO A 108 11.51 17.90 1.89
CA PRO A 108 12.32 17.32 0.82
C PRO A 108 13.80 17.68 1.02
N SER A 109 14.70 16.73 0.75
CA SER A 109 16.12 17.04 0.55
C SER A 109 16.29 17.90 -0.70
N GLU A 110 17.47 18.52 -0.85
CA GLU A 110 17.82 19.28 -2.08
C GLU A 110 17.61 18.42 -3.34
N THR A 111 18.09 17.18 -3.33
CA THR A 111 17.89 16.23 -4.42
C THR A 111 16.42 15.89 -4.69
N ALA A 112 15.58 15.80 -3.64
CA ALA A 112 14.16 15.55 -3.80
C ALA A 112 13.44 16.80 -4.34
N GLN A 113 13.85 17.98 -3.89
CA GLN A 113 13.35 19.27 -4.34
C GLN A 113 13.62 19.48 -5.84
N GLU A 114 14.85 19.22 -6.30
CA GLU A 114 15.19 19.27 -7.74
C GLU A 114 14.34 18.32 -8.59
N ARG A 115 14.01 17.14 -8.05
CA ARG A 115 13.15 16.19 -8.74
C ARG A 115 11.72 16.68 -8.80
N ILE A 116 11.19 17.24 -7.71
CA ILE A 116 9.85 17.82 -7.65
C ILE A 116 9.72 18.93 -8.69
N GLU A 117 10.68 19.85 -8.76
CA GLU A 117 10.69 20.95 -9.73
C GLU A 117 10.67 20.46 -11.19
N LYS A 118 11.39 19.38 -11.49
CA LYS A 118 11.35 18.75 -12.82
C LYS A 118 9.97 18.16 -13.16
N LEU A 119 9.29 17.59 -12.17
CA LEU A 119 7.93 17.06 -12.36
C LEU A 119 6.92 18.19 -12.56
N GLU A 120 7.08 19.29 -11.83
CA GLU A 120 6.27 20.50 -12.00
C GLU A 120 6.49 21.14 -13.38
N ALA A 121 7.74 21.23 -13.83
CA ALA A 121 8.09 21.72 -15.16
C ALA A 121 7.50 20.87 -16.30
N ALA A 122 7.19 19.59 -16.04
CA ALA A 122 6.48 18.71 -16.98
C ALA A 122 4.96 18.96 -17.02
N GLY A 123 4.45 19.94 -16.25
CA GLY A 123 3.06 20.39 -16.29
C GLY A 123 2.14 19.73 -15.25
N THR A 124 2.70 19.00 -14.28
CA THR A 124 1.93 18.39 -13.17
C THR A 124 1.97 19.30 -11.96
N GLN A 125 0.82 19.56 -11.34
CA GLN A 125 0.77 20.22 -10.05
C GLN A 125 1.25 19.25 -8.96
N ILE A 126 2.38 19.56 -8.32
CA ILE A 126 2.87 18.81 -7.17
C ILE A 126 2.56 19.59 -5.88
N SER A 127 2.04 18.91 -4.87
CA SER A 127 1.80 19.49 -3.55
C SER A 127 2.49 18.66 -2.48
N VAL A 128 3.38 19.27 -1.72
CA VAL A 128 4.12 18.58 -0.65
C VAL A 128 3.42 18.81 0.68
N PHE A 129 3.06 17.71 1.35
CA PHE A 129 2.45 17.73 2.67
C PHE A 129 3.40 17.09 3.69
N LEU A 130 3.61 17.79 4.81
CA LEU A 130 4.36 17.26 5.94
C LEU A 130 3.42 16.62 6.95
N GLY A 131 3.52 15.32 7.12
CA GLY A 131 2.62 14.55 7.98
C GLY A 131 3.12 13.15 8.27
N ASP A 132 2.63 12.61 9.37
CA ASP A 132 2.81 11.21 9.73
C ASP A 132 1.49 10.48 9.49
N VAL A 133 1.53 9.40 8.70
CA VAL A 133 0.34 8.60 8.35
C VAL A 133 -0.30 7.99 9.60
N CYS A 134 0.46 7.76 10.66
CA CYS A 134 -0.05 7.25 11.93
C CYS A 134 -0.76 8.32 12.78
N ILE A 135 -0.76 9.60 12.37
CA ILE A 135 -1.38 10.71 13.12
C ILE A 135 -2.58 11.26 12.32
N PHE A 136 -3.77 10.74 12.61
CA PHE A 136 -5.01 11.01 11.89
C PHE A 136 -5.30 12.51 11.65
N TRP A 137 -5.19 13.35 12.68
CA TRP A 137 -5.48 14.79 12.59
C TRP A 137 -4.53 15.59 11.69
N LYS A 138 -3.34 15.06 11.36
CA LYS A 138 -2.41 15.72 10.44
C LYS A 138 -2.75 15.47 8.97
N ILE A 139 -3.59 14.48 8.67
CA ILE A 139 -3.96 14.07 7.31
C ILE A 139 -5.24 14.79 6.86
N SER A 140 -6.15 15.13 7.79
CA SER A 140 -7.41 15.81 7.46
C SER A 140 -7.23 17.20 6.84
N THR A 141 -6.05 17.81 6.97
CA THR A 141 -5.71 19.10 6.39
C THR A 141 -5.24 18.99 4.93
N ILE A 142 -5.01 17.78 4.42
CA ILE A 142 -4.67 17.54 3.01
C ILE A 142 -5.93 17.78 2.17
N SER A 143 -6.13 19.04 1.81
CA SER A 143 -7.18 19.45 0.88
C SER A 143 -6.57 19.58 -0.51
N PHE A 144 -7.10 18.84 -1.47
CA PHE A 144 -6.80 19.06 -2.87
C PHE A 144 -7.59 20.27 -3.36
N SER A 145 -6.91 21.27 -3.91
CA SER A 145 -7.61 22.37 -4.58
C SER A 145 -8.29 21.82 -5.84
N THR A 146 -9.57 21.48 -5.74
CA THR A 146 -10.40 21.13 -6.90
C THR A 146 -10.90 22.42 -7.57
N GLU A 147 -10.01 23.29 -8.03
CA GLU A 147 -10.41 24.46 -8.82
C GLU A 147 -10.23 24.18 -10.31
N THR A 148 -11.34 23.80 -10.95
CA THR A 148 -11.57 24.13 -12.36
C THR A 148 -11.96 25.60 -12.43
N SER A 149 -11.00 26.49 -12.62
CA SER A 149 -11.25 27.92 -12.81
C SER A 149 -11.87 28.17 -14.19
N PRO A 150 -13.11 28.71 -14.32
CA PRO A 150 -13.60 29.18 -15.58
C PRO A 150 -12.97 30.55 -15.86
N LYS A 151 -12.06 30.61 -16.85
CA LYS A 151 -11.69 31.87 -17.48
C LYS A 151 -12.94 32.41 -18.19
N ASN A 152 -13.63 33.37 -17.58
CA ASN A 152 -14.56 34.22 -18.32
C ASN A 152 -13.95 35.61 -18.49
N THR A 153 -13.54 35.84 -19.73
CA THR A 153 -13.27 37.12 -20.35
C THR A 153 -14.56 37.94 -20.32
N GLU A 154 -14.55 39.10 -19.67
CA GLU A 154 -15.53 40.15 -19.96
C GLU A 154 -14.92 41.14 -20.95
N ILE A 155 -15.62 41.30 -22.07
CA ILE A 155 -15.57 42.45 -22.99
C ILE A 155 -16.54 43.48 -22.44
#